data_AF-A0A099YD63-F1
#
_entry.id   AF-A0A099YD63-F1
#
_cell.length_a   1.000
_cell.length_b   1.000
_cell.length_c   1.000
_cell.angle_alpha   90.00
_cell.angle_beta   90.00
_cell.angle_gamma   90.00
#
_symmetry.space_group_name_H-M   'P 1'
#
loop_
_entity.id
_entity.type
_entity.pdbx_description
1 polymer ?
#
loop_
_entity_poly.entity_id
_entity_poly.type
_entity_poly.pdbx_seq_one_letter_code
_entity_poly.pdbx_strand_id
1 'polypeptide(L)'
;MNKKLVNEFGKKLKALDNHLGFKVLENTEANLNGSFISLSEKGNVLITYGNDTVFELTTIDETPAIDLDSIYVDKDNSALFGDLIKLCGEYLDVFFGDDEHDN
;
A
#
# COMPACT_ATOMS: atom_id res chain seq x y z
N MET A 1 4.56 0.82 14.53
CA MET A 1 4.78 1.58 13.26
C MET A 1 5.71 2.78 13.46
N ASN A 2 6.90 2.73 12.86
CA ASN A 2 7.93 3.75 13.01
C ASN A 2 7.65 5.00 12.15
N LYS A 3 7.26 6.12 12.78
CA LYS A 3 6.92 7.39 12.08
C LYS A 3 8.02 7.91 11.15
N LYS A 4 9.30 7.67 11.46
CA LYS A 4 10.41 8.11 10.60
C LYS A 4 10.44 7.33 9.28
N LEU A 5 10.29 6.01 9.35
CA LEU A 5 10.28 5.15 8.17
C LEU A 5 9.02 5.36 7.33
N VAL A 6 7.87 5.60 7.96
CA VAL A 6 6.62 5.95 7.26
C VAL A 6 6.74 7.28 6.51
N ASN A 7 7.40 8.28 7.10
CA ASN A 7 7.70 9.54 6.42
C ASN A 7 8.69 9.37 5.27
N GLU A 8 9.67 8.46 5.41
CA GLU A 8 10.60 8.12 4.34
C GLU A 8 9.89 7.43 3.17
N PHE A 9 9.00 6.48 3.46
CA PHE A 9 8.16 5.81 2.48
C PHE A 9 7.38 6.83 1.64
N GLY A 10 6.69 7.78 2.29
CA GLY A 10 5.97 8.84 1.59
C GLY A 10 6.85 9.69 0.66
N LYS A 11 8.09 9.98 1.07
CA LYS A 11 9.05 10.71 0.22
C LYS A 11 9.50 9.87 -0.98
N LYS A 12 9.78 8.58 -0.78
CA LYS A 12 10.17 7.67 -1.86
C LYS A 12 9.03 7.46 -2.85
N LEU A 13 7.79 7.30 -2.38
CA LEU A 13 6.61 7.25 -3.23
C LEU A 13 6.50 8.47 -4.14
N LYS A 14 6.60 9.68 -3.56
CA LYS A 14 6.54 10.94 -4.32
C LYS A 14 7.73 11.13 -5.28
N ALA A 15 8.85 10.46 -5.04
CA ALA A 15 10.00 10.48 -5.94
C ALA A 15 9.81 9.55 -7.15
N LEU A 16 8.98 8.49 -7.03
CA LEU A 16 8.57 7.67 -8.17
C LEU A 16 7.60 8.43 -9.08
N ASP A 17 6.55 9.02 -8.50
CA ASP A 17 5.61 9.90 -9.19
C ASP A 17 4.92 10.84 -8.19
N ASN A 18 4.69 12.10 -8.57
CA ASN A 18 4.12 13.09 -7.65
C ASN A 18 2.61 12.91 -7.39
N HIS A 19 1.90 12.11 -8.20
CA HIS A 19 0.50 11.75 -8.00
C HIS A 19 0.34 10.58 -7.02
N LEU A 20 1.40 9.83 -6.74
CA LEU A 20 1.35 8.71 -5.79
C LEU A 20 1.15 9.20 -4.36
N GLY A 21 0.28 8.56 -3.62
CA GLY A 21 0.01 8.83 -2.21
C GLY A 21 -0.16 7.54 -1.42
N PHE A 22 -0.29 7.68 -0.11
CA PHE A 22 -0.73 6.57 0.72
C PHE A 22 -1.54 7.06 1.92
N LYS A 23 -2.36 6.15 2.45
CA LYS A 23 -3.18 6.35 3.65
C LYS A 23 -3.13 5.08 4.48
N VAL A 24 -2.86 5.22 5.78
CA VAL A 24 -3.03 4.14 6.74
C VAL A 24 -4.47 4.19 7.25
N LEU A 25 -5.17 3.06 7.20
CA LEU A 25 -6.58 3.00 7.60
C LEU A 25 -6.72 3.00 9.11
N GLU A 26 -7.35 4.04 9.64
CA GLU A 26 -7.65 4.17 11.08
C GLU A 26 -8.88 3.34 11.49
N ASN A 27 -9.73 2.99 10.53
CA ASN A 27 -10.92 2.14 10.70
C ASN A 27 -11.06 1.23 9.49
N THR A 28 -11.76 0.10 9.65
CA THR A 28 -12.16 -0.74 8.51
C THR A 28 -13.08 0.05 7.58
N GLU A 29 -12.76 0.06 6.29
CA GLU A 29 -13.52 0.75 5.24
C GLU A 29 -14.16 -0.29 4.31
N ALA A 30 -15.45 -0.11 4.03
CA ALA A 30 -16.16 -0.92 3.04
C ALA A 30 -16.25 -0.15 1.73
N ASN A 31 -15.71 -0.73 0.67
CA ASN A 31 -15.76 -0.19 -0.68
C ASN A 31 -16.80 -0.96 -1.51
N LEU A 32 -17.69 -0.21 -2.15
CA LEU A 32 -18.70 -0.76 -3.07
C LEU A 32 -18.18 -0.63 -4.50
N ASN A 33 -17.84 -1.75 -5.12
CA ASN A 33 -17.47 -1.81 -6.53
C ASN A 33 -18.56 -2.57 -7.30
N GLY A 34 -19.54 -1.83 -7.82
CA GLY A 34 -20.71 -2.40 -8.47
C GLY A 34 -21.57 -3.20 -7.48
N SER A 35 -21.63 -4.53 -7.65
CA SER A 35 -22.38 -5.45 -6.78
C SER A 35 -21.52 -6.16 -5.74
N PHE A 36 -20.20 -5.94 -5.74
CA PHE A 36 -19.28 -6.53 -4.78
C PHE A 36 -18.92 -5.53 -3.68
N ILE A 37 -18.84 -6.03 -2.45
CA ILE A 37 -18.32 -5.28 -1.30
C ILE A 37 -16.91 -5.80 -1.05
N SER A 38 -15.90 -4.95 -1.18
CA SER A 38 -14.56 -5.22 -0.65
C SER A 38 -14.40 -4.51 0.69
N LEU A 39 -13.69 -5.17 1.61
CA LEU A 39 -13.39 -4.65 2.93
C LEU A 39 -11.90 -4.43 3.01
N SER A 40 -11.49 -3.19 3.28
CA SER A 40 -10.11 -2.85 3.60
C SER A 40 -10.03 -2.70 5.12
N GLU A 41 -9.23 -3.53 5.78
CA GLU A 41 -9.21 -3.62 7.23
C GLU A 41 -8.48 -2.44 7.88
N LYS A 42 -8.85 -2.13 9.13
CA LYS A 42 -8.09 -1.18 9.95
C LYS A 42 -6.62 -1.62 10.02
N GLY A 43 -5.71 -0.68 9.81
CA GLY A 43 -4.27 -0.94 9.81
C GLY A 43 -3.69 -1.17 8.41
N ASN A 44 -4.52 -1.52 7.42
CA ASN A 44 -4.07 -1.64 6.04
C ASN A 44 -3.58 -0.29 5.51
N VAL A 45 -2.68 -0.35 4.53
CA VAL A 45 -2.10 0.83 3.90
C VAL A 45 -2.54 0.89 2.45
N LEU A 46 -3.38 1.86 2.13
CA LEU A 46 -3.84 2.09 0.77
C LEU A 46 -2.82 2.95 0.03
N ILE A 47 -2.33 2.47 -1.10
CA ILE A 47 -1.51 3.25 -2.03
C ILE A 47 -2.43 3.82 -3.09
N THR A 48 -2.34 5.12 -3.32
CA THR A 48 -3.20 5.82 -4.26
C THR A 48 -2.41 6.41 -5.42
N TYR A 49 -3.01 6.47 -6.59
CA TYR A 49 -2.56 7.29 -7.71
C TYR A 49 -3.64 8.33 -7.99
N GLY A 50 -3.39 9.59 -7.62
CA GLY A 50 -4.47 10.57 -7.53
C GLY A 50 -5.48 10.17 -6.45
N ASN A 51 -6.73 9.93 -6.85
CA ASN A 51 -7.82 9.56 -5.93
C ASN A 51 -8.11 8.06 -5.90
N ASP A 52 -7.50 7.29 -6.80
CA ASP A 52 -7.80 5.87 -6.95
C ASP A 52 -6.80 5.04 -6.15
N THR A 53 -7.28 4.08 -5.39
CA THR A 53 -6.44 3.06 -4.77
C THR A 53 -5.90 2.14 -5.85
N VAL A 54 -4.58 1.98 -5.89
CA VAL A 54 -3.91 1.07 -6.83
C VAL A 54 -3.42 -0.19 -6.13
N PHE A 55 -2.91 -0.08 -4.89
CA PHE A 55 -2.51 -1.20 -4.03
C PHE A 55 -3.10 -1.08 -2.65
N GLU A 56 -3.26 -2.22 -2.01
CA GLU A 56 -3.48 -2.33 -0.58
C GLU A 56 -2.35 -3.17 0.02
N LEU A 57 -1.57 -2.59 0.93
CA LEU A 57 -0.65 -3.38 1.74
C LEU A 57 -1.43 -3.86 2.96
N THR A 58 -1.35 -5.15 3.22
CA THR A 58 -2.15 -5.83 4.24
C THR A 58 -1.40 -7.05 4.78
N THR A 59 -2.06 -7.86 5.59
CA THR A 59 -1.60 -9.18 6.01
C THR A 59 -2.58 -10.25 5.53
N ILE A 60 -2.06 -11.31 4.91
CA ILE A 60 -2.84 -12.49 4.51
C ILE A 60 -2.28 -13.66 5.29
N ASP A 61 -3.11 -14.31 6.13
CA ASP A 61 -2.67 -15.38 7.04
C ASP A 61 -1.43 -14.96 7.84
N GLU A 62 -1.48 -13.77 8.47
CA GLU A 62 -0.39 -13.16 9.26
C GLU A 62 0.88 -12.80 8.47
N THR A 63 0.89 -13.02 7.15
CA THR A 63 2.04 -12.69 6.29
C THR A 63 1.82 -11.34 5.62
N PRO A 64 2.73 -10.35 5.77
CA PRO A 64 2.65 -9.08 5.06
C PRO A 64 2.60 -9.29 3.54
N ALA A 65 1.63 -8.66 2.89
CA ALA A 65 1.34 -8.85 1.48
C ALA A 65 0.95 -7.54 0.79
N ILE A 66 1.14 -7.50 -0.53
CA ILE A 66 0.57 -6.47 -1.41
C ILE A 66 -0.61 -7.11 -2.11
N ASP A 67 -1.82 -6.66 -1.77
CA ASP A 67 -3.01 -6.97 -2.53
C ASP A 67 -3.10 -6.06 -3.75
N LEU A 68 -3.28 -6.70 -4.90
CA LEU A 68 -3.35 -6.08 -6.21
C LEU A 68 -4.77 -6.29 -6.70
N ASP A 69 -5.60 -5.25 -6.61
CA ASP A 69 -6.89 -5.28 -7.28
C ASP A 69 -6.68 -5.51 -8.78
N SER A 70 -7.68 -6.08 -9.47
CA SER A 70 -7.59 -6.40 -10.90
C SER A 70 -7.39 -5.15 -11.76
N ILE A 71 -6.13 -4.75 -11.92
CA ILE A 71 -5.74 -3.59 -12.69
C ILE A 71 -5.07 -3.99 -14.00
N TYR A 72 -5.33 -3.20 -15.03
CA TYR A 72 -4.61 -3.30 -16.30
C TYR A 72 -3.50 -2.25 -16.32
N VAL A 73 -2.27 -2.70 -16.48
CA VAL A 73 -1.10 -1.83 -16.61
C VAL A 73 -0.71 -1.78 -18.07
N ASP A 74 -0.81 -0.59 -18.69
CA ASP A 74 -0.34 -0.39 -20.05
C ASP A 74 1.20 -0.35 -20.12
N LYS A 75 1.73 -0.40 -21.34
CA LYS A 75 3.17 -0.42 -21.60
C LYS A 75 3.90 0.83 -21.06
N ASP A 76 3.26 1.99 -21.11
CA ASP A 76 3.90 3.25 -20.77
C ASP A 76 4.01 3.39 -19.23
N ASN A 77 3.06 2.81 -18.50
CA ASN A 77 3.01 2.81 -17.04
C ASN A 77 3.68 1.60 -16.39
N SER A 78 4.05 0.56 -17.16
CA SER A 78 4.57 -0.70 -16.59
C SER A 78 5.86 -0.55 -15.79
N ALA A 79 6.73 0.39 -16.18
CA ALA A 79 7.98 0.63 -15.46
C ALA A 79 7.72 1.26 -14.07
N LEU A 80 6.91 2.32 -14.02
CA LEU A 80 6.51 2.98 -12.77
C LEU A 80 5.85 1.98 -11.82
N PHE A 81 4.95 1.16 -12.36
CA PHE A 81 4.23 0.17 -11.57
C PHE A 81 5.14 -0.92 -11.00
N GLY A 82 6.13 -1.39 -11.78
CA GLY A 82 7.14 -2.32 -11.29
C GLY A 82 7.99 -1.74 -10.16
N ASP A 83 8.41 -0.48 -10.29
CA ASP A 83 9.14 0.23 -9.24
C ASP A 83 8.29 0.46 -7.98
N LEU A 84 6.99 0.71 -8.16
CA LEU A 84 6.03 0.87 -7.05
C LEU A 84 5.86 -0.44 -6.27
N ILE A 85 5.65 -1.57 -6.95
CA ILE A 85 5.55 -2.89 -6.28
C ILE A 85 6.81 -3.16 -5.47
N LYS A 86 7.99 -2.91 -6.07
CA LYS A 86 9.26 -3.10 -5.40
C LYS A 86 9.37 -2.26 -4.13
N LEU A 87 9.04 -0.96 -4.24
CA LEU A 87 9.07 -0.05 -3.10
C LEU A 87 8.09 -0.49 -2.00
N CYS A 88 6.85 -0.87 -2.35
CA CYS A 88 5.89 -1.37 -1.38
C CYS A 88 6.40 -2.64 -0.67
N GLY A 89 7.03 -3.55 -1.40
CA GLY A 89 7.62 -4.78 -0.85
C GLY A 89 8.74 -4.50 0.16
N GLU A 90 9.59 -3.50 -0.10
CA GLU A 90 10.65 -3.07 0.83
C GLU A 90 10.13 -2.54 2.17
N TYR A 91 8.85 -2.13 2.23
CA TYR A 91 8.24 -1.51 3.41
C TYR A 91 7.15 -2.37 4.07
N LEU A 92 6.87 -3.57 3.59
CA LEU A 92 5.87 -4.46 4.19
C LEU A 92 6.19 -4.72 5.68
N ASP A 93 7.42 -5.11 6.01
CA ASP A 93 7.84 -5.37 7.39
C ASP A 93 7.86 -4.09 8.23
N VAL A 94 8.06 -2.92 7.61
CA VAL A 94 8.00 -1.63 8.32
C VAL A 94 6.58 -1.31 8.78
N PHE A 95 5.58 -1.72 7.99
CA PHE A 95 4.17 -1.51 8.28
C PHE A 95 3.57 -2.61 9.16
N PHE A 96 3.95 -3.87 8.93
CA PHE A 96 3.28 -5.04 9.49
C PHE A 96 4.21 -6.04 10.20
N GLY A 97 5.53 -5.88 10.09
CA GLY A 97 6.45 -6.72 10.84
C GLY A 97 6.30 -6.47 12.33
N ASP A 98 6.43 -7.53 13.12
CA ASP A 98 6.52 -7.42 14.58
C ASP A 98 7.68 -6.48 14.92
N ASP A 99 7.46 -5.55 15.85
CA ASP A 99 8.54 -4.77 16.46
C ASP A 99 9.43 -5.77 17.26
N GLU A 100 10.29 -6.56 16.60
CA GLU A 100 11.35 -7.37 17.24
C GLU A 100 12.50 -6.47 17.77
N HIS A 101 12.14 -5.34 18.37
CA HIS A 101 13.05 -4.48 19.11
C HIS A 101 12.44 -4.07 20.46
N ASP A 102 12.03 -5.08 21.24
CA ASP A 102 12.08 -5.03 22.70
C ASP A 102 12.95 -6.19 23.19
N ASN A 103 14.26 -5.95 23.32
CA ASN A 103 15.19 -6.66 24.21
C ASN A 103 16.40 -5.77 24.53
#